data_AF-A0A919Y299-F1
#
_entry.id   AF-A0A919Y299-F1
#
_cell.length_a   1.000
_cell.length_b   1.000
_cell.length_c   1.000
_cell.angle_alpha   90.00
_cell.angle_beta   90.00
_cell.angle_gamma   90.00
#
_symmetry.space_group_name_H-M   'P 1'
#
loop_
_entity.id
_entity.type
_entity.pdbx_description
1 polymer ?
#
loop_
_entity_poly.entity_id
_entity_poly.type
_entity_poly.pdbx_seq_one_letter_code
_entity_poly.pdbx_strand_id
1 'polypeptide(L)'
;MNFTYSLRSIGWADVYIKVNNSEVFIDASYLSEPLIDMVRAIERLIPECAEEDEISEIVLFEWDSEPAIHRWVIHKLSQDLINIEITLFVDGITESTGEVLLNEECNFKEFVDLVVNSMEKIIRKHGIVGYRKQWNAQDFPLSSYIKLKHYLKTNNRFPIDVLNKDEWIESISTNINDEVEVILNFDERIL
;
A
#
# COMPACT_ATOMS: atom_id res chain seq x y z
N MET A 1 8.13 6.74 13.15
CA MET A 1 8.40 5.65 12.18
C MET A 1 8.93 6.25 10.88
N ASN A 2 9.51 5.47 9.97
CA ASN A 2 9.80 5.92 8.61
C ASN A 2 9.46 4.83 7.59
N PHE A 3 8.89 5.21 6.45
CA PHE A 3 8.66 4.34 5.31
C PHE A 3 8.83 5.16 4.04
N THR A 4 9.57 4.64 3.08
CA THR A 4 9.73 5.25 1.75
C THR A 4 9.66 4.20 0.66
N TYR A 5 8.99 4.54 -0.43
CA TYR A 5 8.97 3.75 -1.67
C TYR A 5 9.35 4.65 -2.84
N SER A 6 10.34 4.24 -3.64
CA SER A 6 10.73 5.01 -4.83
C SER A 6 11.16 4.10 -5.98
N LEU A 7 10.89 4.52 -7.21
CA LEU A 7 11.34 3.79 -8.39
C LEU A 7 12.78 4.18 -8.73
N ARG A 8 13.69 3.20 -8.68
CA ARG A 8 15.13 3.39 -8.95
C ARG A 8 15.47 3.20 -10.42
N SER A 9 14.99 2.12 -11.02
CA SER A 9 15.21 1.78 -12.43
C SER A 9 13.97 1.10 -13.03
N ILE A 10 14.05 0.71 -14.29
CA ILE A 10 12.93 0.06 -14.98
C ILE A 10 12.62 -1.27 -14.27
N GLY A 11 11.44 -1.40 -13.68
CA GLY A 11 11.03 -2.62 -12.98
C GLY A 11 11.64 -2.84 -11.60
N TRP A 12 12.19 -1.79 -10.97
CA TRP A 12 12.79 -1.88 -9.65
C TRP A 12 12.37 -0.73 -8.75
N ALA A 13 12.05 -1.07 -7.49
CA ALA A 13 11.73 -0.11 -6.44
C ALA A 13 12.66 -0.29 -5.25
N ASP A 14 13.16 0.84 -4.73
CA ASP A 14 13.84 0.90 -3.45
C ASP A 14 12.79 1.16 -2.37
N VAL A 15 12.69 0.24 -1.41
CA VAL A 15 11.82 0.37 -0.24
C VAL A 15 12.66 0.42 1.02
N TYR A 16 12.37 1.37 1.88
CA TYR A 16 12.98 1.48 3.21
C TYR A 16 11.88 1.57 4.25
N ILE A 17 12.03 0.81 5.33
CA ILE A 17 11.16 0.89 6.50
C ILE A 17 12.00 0.89 7.76
N LYS A 18 11.63 1.76 8.71
CA LYS A 18 12.19 1.79 10.05
C LYS A 18 11.08 1.91 11.08
N VAL A 19 11.01 0.91 11.94
CA VAL A 19 10.09 0.86 13.08
C VAL A 19 10.92 0.63 14.33
N ASN A 20 10.79 1.52 15.31
CA ASN A 20 11.59 1.49 16.54
C ASN A 20 13.11 1.42 16.24
N ASN A 21 13.75 0.32 16.66
CA ASN A 21 15.19 0.08 16.46
C ASN A 21 15.50 -0.80 15.24
N SER A 22 14.47 -1.32 14.57
CA SER A 22 14.60 -2.23 13.43
C SER A 22 14.49 -1.44 12.12
N GLU A 23 15.36 -1.72 11.18
CA GLU A 23 15.35 -1.11 9.84
C GLU A 23 15.60 -2.14 8.75
N VAL A 24 14.89 -2.00 7.63
CA VAL A 24 14.94 -2.92 6.50
C VAL A 24 15.01 -2.14 5.21
N PHE A 25 15.89 -2.58 4.31
CA PHE A 25 16.00 -2.12 2.94
C PHE A 25 15.62 -3.26 2.01
N ILE A 26 14.74 -2.99 1.04
CA ILE A 26 14.24 -3.98 0.09
C ILE A 26 14.37 -3.43 -1.33
N ASP A 27 15.01 -4.19 -2.20
CA ASP A 27 15.04 -3.98 -3.65
C ASP A 27 13.92 -4.82 -4.29
N ALA A 28 12.71 -4.27 -4.40
CA ALA A 28 11.59 -5.02 -4.93
C ALA A 28 11.56 -4.97 -6.47
N SER A 29 11.38 -6.12 -7.10
CA SER A 29 11.38 -6.30 -8.55
C SER A 29 9.97 -6.38 -9.13
N TYR A 30 9.88 -6.18 -10.45
CA TYR A 30 8.65 -6.29 -11.23
C TYR A 30 8.06 -7.70 -11.30
N LEU A 31 8.72 -8.72 -10.73
CA LEU A 31 8.18 -10.09 -10.67
C LEU A 31 7.04 -10.24 -9.66
N SER A 32 6.85 -9.23 -8.80
CA SER A 32 5.70 -9.06 -7.91
C SER A 32 5.05 -7.70 -8.15
N GLU A 33 4.00 -7.34 -7.39
CA GLU A 33 3.37 -6.01 -7.49
C GLU A 33 3.40 -5.25 -6.15
N PRO A 34 4.60 -4.86 -5.65
CA PRO A 34 4.80 -4.48 -4.26
C PRO A 34 3.90 -3.35 -3.76
N LEU A 35 3.74 -2.30 -4.57
CA LEU A 35 2.91 -1.16 -4.22
C LEU A 35 1.42 -1.52 -4.19
N ILE A 36 0.96 -2.36 -5.13
CA ILE A 36 -0.43 -2.83 -5.20
C ILE A 36 -0.72 -3.75 -4.01
N ASP A 37 0.16 -4.70 -3.76
CA ASP A 37 0.04 -5.66 -2.66
C ASP A 37 -0.04 -4.93 -1.32
N MET A 38 0.84 -3.95 -1.08
CA MET A 38 0.83 -3.12 0.13
C MET A 38 -0.50 -2.40 0.33
N VAL A 39 -0.96 -1.65 -0.67
CA VAL A 39 -2.14 -0.79 -0.49
C VAL A 39 -3.42 -1.60 -0.40
N ARG A 40 -3.55 -2.70 -1.16
CA ARG A 40 -4.69 -3.61 -1.03
C ARG A 40 -4.70 -4.34 0.30
N ALA A 41 -3.53 -4.72 0.82
CA ALA A 41 -3.41 -5.28 2.16
C ALA A 41 -3.86 -4.27 3.22
N ILE A 42 -3.41 -3.01 3.13
CA ILE A 42 -3.84 -1.93 4.03
C ILE A 42 -5.35 -1.69 3.95
N GLU A 43 -5.94 -1.66 2.76
CA GLU A 43 -7.39 -1.47 2.59
C GLU A 43 -8.20 -2.52 3.36
N ARG A 44 -7.79 -3.79 3.29
CA ARG A 44 -8.46 -4.89 4.00
C ARG A 44 -8.37 -4.76 5.53
N LEU A 45 -7.42 -3.98 6.04
CA LEU A 45 -7.31 -3.67 7.47
C LEU A 45 -8.18 -2.45 7.88
N ILE A 46 -8.81 -1.74 6.94
CA ILE A 46 -9.58 -0.51 7.17
C ILE A 46 -11.04 -0.71 6.70
N PRO A 47 -12.01 -0.83 7.61
CA PRO A 47 -13.43 -1.01 7.26
C PRO A 47 -13.99 0.05 6.30
N GLU A 48 -13.46 1.27 6.36
CA GLU A 48 -13.85 2.37 5.48
C GLU A 48 -13.27 2.25 4.05
N CYS A 49 -12.33 1.33 3.79
CA CYS A 49 -11.66 1.18 2.50
C CYS A 49 -11.87 -0.18 1.81
N ALA A 50 -12.49 -1.16 2.49
CA ALA A 50 -12.79 -2.50 1.99
C ALA A 50 -14.25 -2.88 2.19
N GLU A 51 -14.78 -3.80 1.38
CA GLU A 51 -16.11 -4.36 1.61
C GLU A 51 -16.14 -5.23 2.87
N GLU A 52 -17.31 -5.39 3.49
CA GLU A 52 -17.45 -6.02 4.81
C GLU A 52 -16.88 -7.45 4.86
N ASP A 53 -17.00 -8.21 3.76
CA ASP A 53 -16.48 -9.57 3.60
C ASP A 53 -15.01 -9.65 3.21
N GLU A 54 -14.39 -8.52 2.85
CA GLU A 54 -12.96 -8.42 2.53
C GLU A 54 -12.10 -7.97 3.72
N ILE A 55 -12.74 -7.42 4.77
CA ILE A 55 -12.07 -6.96 5.98
C ILE A 55 -11.35 -8.13 6.64
N SER A 56 -10.11 -7.90 7.05
CA SER A 56 -9.25 -8.89 7.69
C SER A 56 -8.50 -8.28 8.87
N GLU A 57 -8.19 -9.07 9.89
CA GLU A 57 -7.27 -8.65 10.96
C GLU A 57 -5.82 -8.93 10.61
N ILE A 58 -5.57 -9.89 9.72
CA ILE A 58 -4.23 -10.28 9.27
C ILE A 58 -4.21 -10.28 7.75
N VAL A 59 -3.16 -9.68 7.19
CA VAL A 59 -2.87 -9.69 5.76
C VAL A 59 -1.45 -10.19 5.52
N LEU A 60 -1.28 -10.94 4.43
CA LEU A 60 -0.01 -11.56 4.03
C LEU A 60 0.19 -11.34 2.54
N PHE A 61 1.41 -10.95 2.17
CA PHE A 61 1.86 -10.85 0.78
C PHE A 61 3.38 -11.03 0.71
N GLU A 62 3.89 -11.25 -0.50
CA GLU A 62 5.31 -11.53 -0.74
C GLU A 62 5.83 -10.64 -1.86
N TRP A 63 7.00 -10.06 -1.65
CA TRP A 63 7.69 -9.28 -2.67
C TRP A 63 8.90 -10.04 -3.18
N ASP A 64 9.02 -10.08 -4.49
CA ASP A 64 10.19 -10.63 -5.16
C ASP A 64 11.30 -9.57 -5.17
N SER A 65 12.51 -9.97 -4.80
CA SER A 65 13.73 -9.16 -4.77
C SER A 65 14.90 -9.84 -5.48
N GLU A 66 14.61 -10.86 -6.30
CA GLU A 66 15.52 -11.63 -7.16
C GLU A 66 16.94 -11.91 -6.59
N PRO A 67 17.24 -13.13 -6.11
CA PRO A 67 16.34 -14.28 -5.98
C PRO A 67 15.52 -14.27 -4.68
N ALA A 68 15.76 -13.28 -3.81
CA ALA A 68 15.19 -13.27 -2.48
C ALA A 68 13.68 -12.98 -2.50
N ILE A 69 12.97 -13.48 -1.49
CA ILE A 69 11.57 -13.11 -1.22
C ILE A 69 11.47 -12.43 0.14
N HIS A 70 10.77 -11.30 0.19
CA HIS A 70 10.39 -10.63 1.42
C HIS A 70 8.90 -10.88 1.69
N ARG A 71 8.61 -11.75 2.66
CA ARG A 71 7.25 -11.99 3.12
C ARG A 71 6.86 -10.94 4.14
N TRP A 72 5.75 -10.29 3.91
CA TRP A 72 5.12 -9.36 4.82
C TRP A 72 3.93 -10.01 5.50
N VAL A 73 3.83 -9.83 6.81
CA VAL A 73 2.63 -10.11 7.59
C VAL A 73 2.30 -8.85 8.36
N ILE A 74 1.07 -8.34 8.21
CA ILE A 74 0.59 -7.21 9.01
C ILE A 74 -0.61 -7.68 9.80
N HIS A 75 -0.52 -7.57 11.12
CA HIS A 75 -1.58 -7.94 12.05
C HIS A 75 -2.12 -6.68 12.74
N LYS A 76 -3.40 -6.41 12.55
CA LYS A 76 -4.14 -5.36 13.24
C LYS A 76 -4.48 -5.81 14.65
N LEU A 77 -3.72 -5.29 15.62
CA LEU A 77 -3.89 -5.60 17.05
C LEU A 77 -5.02 -4.78 17.68
N SER A 78 -5.28 -3.58 17.15
CA SER A 78 -6.40 -2.72 17.54
C SER A 78 -6.69 -1.68 16.45
N GLN A 79 -7.59 -0.73 16.72
CA GLN A 79 -7.90 0.38 15.80
C GLN A 79 -6.65 1.16 15.37
N ASP A 80 -5.73 1.42 16.31
CA ASP A 80 -4.59 2.33 16.11
C ASP A 80 -3.22 1.63 16.10
N LEU A 81 -3.18 0.31 16.31
CA LEU A 81 -1.94 -0.44 16.49
C LEU A 81 -1.89 -1.64 15.54
N ILE A 82 -0.80 -1.75 14.79
CA ILE A 82 -0.46 -2.93 13.99
C ILE A 82 0.88 -3.49 14.43
N ASN A 83 1.07 -4.79 14.24
CA ASN A 83 2.38 -5.42 14.17
C ASN A 83 2.74 -5.68 12.72
N ILE A 84 3.95 -5.32 12.32
CA ILE A 84 4.51 -5.62 11.00
C ILE A 84 5.62 -6.64 11.20
N GLU A 85 5.54 -7.75 10.49
CA GLU A 85 6.61 -8.73 10.37
C GLU A 85 7.11 -8.80 8.92
N ILE A 86 8.43 -8.76 8.74
CA ILE A 86 9.10 -8.96 7.46
C ILE A 86 10.09 -10.09 7.62
N THR A 87 9.88 -11.16 6.87
CA THR A 87 10.76 -12.33 6.82
C THR A 87 11.42 -12.43 5.46
N LEU A 88 12.75 -12.56 5.44
CA LEU A 88 13.58 -12.73 4.26
C LEU A 88 13.86 -14.20 3.99
N PHE A 89 13.59 -14.63 2.76
CA PHE A 89 14.02 -15.91 2.20
C PHE A 89 15.08 -15.64 1.14
N VAL A 90 16.36 -15.74 1.52
CA VAL A 90 17.50 -15.30 0.68
C VAL A 90 17.58 -16.03 -0.66
N ASP A 91 17.15 -17.28 -0.71
CA ASP A 91 17.15 -18.12 -1.92
C ASP A 91 15.79 -18.17 -2.64
N GLY A 92 14.80 -17.44 -2.14
CA GLY A 92 13.43 -17.43 -2.67
C GLY A 92 12.62 -18.69 -2.35
N ILE A 93 13.11 -19.59 -1.49
CA ILE A 93 12.39 -20.81 -1.10
C ILE A 93 11.64 -20.55 0.20
N THR A 94 10.34 -20.25 0.12
CA THR A 94 9.56 -19.78 1.26
C THR A 94 9.10 -20.87 2.22
N GLU A 95 9.33 -22.14 1.87
CA GLU A 95 9.22 -23.30 2.75
C GLU A 95 10.47 -23.51 3.63
N SER A 96 11.57 -22.81 3.34
CA SER A 96 12.78 -22.85 4.16
C SER A 96 12.64 -22.01 5.43
N THR A 97 13.65 -22.07 6.32
CA THR A 97 13.69 -21.16 7.48
C THR A 97 14.12 -19.77 7.01
N GLY A 98 13.19 -18.82 7.00
CA GLY A 98 13.48 -17.42 6.71
C GLY A 98 14.13 -16.68 7.88
N GLU A 99 14.78 -15.57 7.58
CA GLU A 99 15.34 -14.63 8.55
C GLU A 99 14.32 -13.51 8.85
N VAL A 100 13.90 -13.38 10.11
CA VAL A 100 13.02 -12.27 10.51
C VAL A 100 13.85 -10.99 10.58
N LEU A 101 13.62 -10.07 9.63
CA LEU A 101 14.33 -8.79 9.55
C LEU A 101 13.67 -7.71 10.42
N LEU A 102 12.36 -7.80 10.58
CA LEU A 102 11.56 -6.85 11.34
C LEU A 102 10.35 -7.58 11.92
N ASN A 103 10.07 -7.38 13.21
CA ASN A 103 8.83 -7.78 13.87
C ASN A 103 8.57 -6.74 14.96
N GLU A 104 7.79 -5.71 14.63
CA GLU A 104 7.64 -4.52 15.46
C GLU A 104 6.21 -3.99 15.43
N GLU A 105 5.77 -3.45 16.57
CA GLU A 105 4.51 -2.75 16.67
C GLU A 105 4.67 -1.27 16.32
N CYS A 106 3.68 -0.71 15.63
CA CYS A 106 3.64 0.70 15.28
C CYS A 106 2.22 1.26 15.18
N ASN A 107 2.12 2.60 15.18
CA ASN A 107 0.85 3.26 14.98
C ASN A 107 0.34 3.04 13.55
N PHE A 108 -0.87 2.49 13.42
CA PHE A 108 -1.44 2.12 12.14
C PHE A 108 -1.65 3.34 11.24
N LYS A 109 -2.25 4.41 11.76
CA LYS A 109 -2.55 5.60 10.97
C LYS A 109 -1.27 6.31 10.48
N GLU A 110 -0.23 6.37 11.31
CA GLU A 110 1.10 6.87 10.90
C GLU A 110 1.69 6.02 9.76
N PHE A 111 1.52 4.69 9.80
CA PHE A 111 2.01 3.81 8.74
C PHE A 111 1.30 4.07 7.41
N VAL A 112 -0.04 4.14 7.44
CA VAL A 112 -0.86 4.44 6.27
C VAL A 112 -0.50 5.81 5.68
N ASP A 113 -0.30 6.83 6.53
CA ASP A 113 0.12 8.17 6.10
C ASP A 113 1.47 8.12 5.37
N LEU A 114 2.47 7.41 5.90
CA LEU A 114 3.79 7.28 5.25
C LEU A 114 3.73 6.53 3.92
N VAL A 115 2.87 5.50 3.80
CA VAL A 115 2.64 4.78 2.53
C VAL A 115 2.01 5.72 1.51
N VAL A 116 0.92 6.43 1.87
CA VAL A 116 0.26 7.40 1.00
C VAL A 116 1.21 8.53 0.59
N ASN A 117 2.03 9.04 1.52
CA ASN A 117 3.05 10.05 1.23
C ASN A 117 4.10 9.56 0.23
N SER A 118 4.48 8.27 0.30
CA SER A 118 5.38 7.67 -0.69
C SER A 118 4.72 7.58 -2.07
N MET A 119 3.44 7.22 -2.12
CA MET A 119 2.63 7.24 -3.34
C MET A 119 2.56 8.64 -3.97
N GLU A 120 2.38 9.69 -3.15
CA GLU A 120 2.37 11.07 -3.64
C GLU A 120 3.69 11.45 -4.30
N LYS A 121 4.82 11.11 -3.68
CA LYS A 121 6.16 11.37 -4.22
C LYS A 121 6.36 10.69 -5.57
N ILE A 122 5.86 9.46 -5.73
CA ILE A 122 5.90 8.72 -6.99
C ILE A 122 5.10 9.46 -8.07
N ILE A 123 3.83 9.81 -7.81
CA ILE A 123 2.99 10.50 -8.79
C ILE A 123 3.57 11.86 -9.15
N ARG A 124 4.05 12.64 -8.17
CA ARG A 124 4.67 13.95 -8.41
C ARG A 124 5.92 13.85 -9.28
N LYS A 125 6.74 12.82 -9.08
CA LYS A 125 7.99 12.62 -9.82
C LYS A 125 7.76 12.07 -11.22
N HIS A 126 6.87 11.08 -11.37
CA HIS A 126 6.75 10.31 -12.62
C HIS A 126 5.46 10.60 -13.39
N GLY A 127 4.42 11.13 -12.74
CA GLY A 127 3.05 11.09 -13.26
C GLY A 127 2.53 9.65 -13.42
N ILE A 128 1.27 9.51 -13.82
CA ILE A 128 0.65 8.18 -14.02
C ILE A 128 1.26 7.45 -15.22
N VAL A 129 1.41 8.14 -16.35
CA VAL A 129 1.98 7.57 -17.58
C VAL A 129 3.45 7.20 -17.40
N GLY A 130 4.23 8.08 -16.74
CA GLY A 130 5.64 7.81 -16.48
C GLY A 130 5.84 6.71 -15.44
N TYR A 131 4.96 6.60 -14.44
CA TYR A 131 4.97 5.46 -13.50
C TYR A 131 4.88 4.14 -14.26
N ARG A 132 3.90 3.98 -15.15
CA ARG A 132 3.72 2.72 -15.91
C ARG A 132 4.96 2.36 -16.73
N LYS A 133 5.63 3.35 -17.32
CA LYS A 133 6.88 3.13 -18.08
C LYS A 133 8.07 2.80 -17.19
N GLN A 134 8.16 3.42 -16.02
CA GLN A 134 9.24 3.18 -15.07
C GLN A 134 9.06 1.85 -14.33
N TRP A 135 7.86 1.52 -13.89
CA TRP A 135 7.58 0.25 -13.23
C TRP A 135 7.59 -0.93 -14.21
N ASN A 136 7.15 -0.73 -15.45
CA ASN A 136 7.13 -1.76 -16.50
C ASN A 136 6.29 -3.02 -16.16
N ALA A 137 5.46 -2.97 -15.12
CA ALA A 137 4.44 -3.96 -14.82
C ALA A 137 3.08 -3.26 -14.65
N GLN A 138 2.30 -3.46 -13.59
CA GLN A 138 0.94 -2.90 -13.50
C GLN A 138 0.85 -1.37 -13.45
N ASP A 139 -0.38 -0.85 -13.59
CA ASP A 139 -0.66 0.58 -13.48
C ASP A 139 -0.56 1.05 -12.02
N PHE A 140 -0.38 2.35 -11.85
CA PHE A 140 -0.39 2.95 -10.52
C PHE A 140 -1.73 2.66 -9.82
N PRO A 141 -1.75 2.18 -8.57
CA PRO A 141 -2.99 1.81 -7.87
C PRO A 141 -3.77 3.06 -7.43
N LEU A 142 -4.39 3.72 -8.41
CA LEU A 142 -5.01 5.04 -8.26
C LEU A 142 -6.25 5.00 -7.37
N SER A 143 -7.11 3.98 -7.53
CA SER A 143 -8.29 3.81 -6.70
C SER A 143 -7.90 3.64 -5.22
N SER A 144 -6.88 2.84 -4.93
CA SER A 144 -6.36 2.66 -3.58
C SER A 144 -5.76 3.91 -2.99
N TYR A 145 -4.96 4.63 -3.79
CA TYR A 145 -4.45 5.94 -3.40
C TYR A 145 -5.57 6.91 -3.00
N ILE A 146 -6.62 7.02 -3.82
CA ILE A 146 -7.77 7.90 -3.55
C ILE A 146 -8.49 7.49 -2.27
N LYS A 147 -8.83 6.20 -2.12
CA LYS A 147 -9.53 5.67 -0.93
C LYS A 147 -8.73 5.95 0.35
N LEU A 148 -7.46 5.58 0.38
CA LEU A 148 -6.60 5.75 1.56
C LEU A 148 -6.37 7.22 1.88
N LYS A 149 -6.12 8.06 0.88
CA LYS A 149 -5.93 9.50 1.08
C LYS A 149 -7.19 10.19 1.58
N HIS A 150 -8.35 9.82 1.07
CA HIS A 150 -9.63 10.31 1.56
C HIS A 150 -9.85 9.88 3.01
N TYR A 151 -9.65 8.59 3.32
CA TYR A 151 -9.74 8.06 4.68
C TYR A 151 -8.84 8.80 5.66
N LEU A 152 -7.58 9.09 5.31
CA LEU A 152 -6.67 9.84 6.19
C LEU A 152 -7.19 11.25 6.52
N LYS A 153 -7.87 11.91 5.56
CA LYS A 153 -8.45 13.25 5.72
C LYS A 153 -9.77 13.25 6.48
N THR A 154 -10.63 12.27 6.25
CA THR A 154 -12.04 12.32 6.71
C THR A 154 -12.37 11.26 7.75
N ASN A 155 -11.55 10.23 7.91
CA ASN A 155 -11.85 8.97 8.61
C ASN A 155 -13.15 8.31 8.13
N ASN A 156 -13.49 8.48 6.84
CA ASN A 156 -14.70 7.94 6.25
C ASN A 156 -14.40 7.24 4.92
N ARG A 157 -15.37 6.45 4.45
CA ARG A 157 -15.34 5.80 3.13
C ARG A 157 -15.42 6.85 2.03
N PHE A 158 -14.70 6.63 0.93
CA PHE A 158 -14.83 7.47 -0.26
C PHE A 158 -16.27 7.40 -0.79
N PRO A 159 -16.92 8.54 -1.11
CA PRO A 159 -18.31 8.54 -1.56
C PRO A 159 -18.53 7.68 -2.80
N ILE A 160 -19.51 6.78 -2.74
CA ILE A 160 -19.95 5.95 -3.85
C ILE A 160 -21.46 6.12 -4.07
N ASP A 161 -21.85 6.17 -5.33
CA ASP A 161 -23.26 6.17 -5.74
C ASP A 161 -23.64 4.76 -6.19
N VAL A 162 -24.62 4.16 -5.51
CA VAL A 162 -25.14 2.83 -5.80
C VAL A 162 -26.57 2.97 -6.33
N LEU A 163 -26.76 2.62 -7.60
CA LEU A 163 -28.08 2.54 -8.24
C LEU A 163 -28.59 1.10 -8.20
N ASN A 164 -29.90 0.94 -7.95
CA ASN A 164 -30.56 -0.37 -7.84
C ASN A 164 -29.91 -1.28 -6.78
N LYS A 165 -29.63 -0.71 -5.60
CA LYS A 165 -29.00 -1.45 -4.50
C LYS A 165 -29.78 -2.72 -4.17
N ASP A 166 -29.07 -3.84 -3.98
CA ASP A 166 -29.63 -5.16 -3.66
C ASP A 166 -30.43 -5.81 -4.82
N GLU A 167 -30.31 -5.29 -6.05
CA GLU A 167 -30.87 -5.88 -7.27
C GLU A 167 -29.80 -6.49 -8.19
N TRP A 168 -30.19 -7.39 -9.10
CA TRP A 168 -29.29 -8.02 -10.09
C TRP A 168 -28.64 -7.05 -11.10
N ILE A 169 -29.09 -5.79 -11.11
CA ILE A 169 -28.65 -4.73 -12.01
C ILE A 169 -28.05 -3.56 -11.21
N GLU A 170 -27.49 -3.85 -10.04
CA GLU A 170 -26.78 -2.87 -9.24
C GLU A 170 -25.63 -2.24 -10.07
N SER A 171 -25.52 -0.92 -9.99
CA SER A 171 -24.50 -0.14 -10.69
C SER A 171 -23.81 0.79 -9.71
N ILE A 172 -22.50 0.67 -9.62
CA ILE A 172 -21.66 1.45 -8.70
C ILE A 172 -20.88 2.49 -9.52
N SER A 173 -20.90 3.74 -9.05
CA SER A 173 -20.14 4.82 -9.66
C SER A 173 -19.60 5.79 -8.61
N THR A 174 -18.63 6.59 -9.02
CA THR A 174 -18.02 7.67 -8.23
C THR A 174 -18.02 8.95 -9.06
N ASN A 175 -17.92 10.10 -8.39
CA ASN A 175 -17.76 11.38 -9.07
C ASN A 175 -16.28 11.64 -9.39
N ILE A 176 -15.96 11.65 -10.68
CA ILE A 176 -14.58 11.86 -11.17
C ILE A 176 -13.97 13.20 -10.73
N ASN A 177 -14.78 14.25 -10.51
CA ASN A 177 -14.24 15.52 -10.04
C ASN A 177 -13.71 15.42 -8.61
N ASP A 178 -14.37 14.64 -7.77
CA ASP A 178 -13.97 14.42 -6.38
C ASP A 178 -12.68 13.58 -6.33
N GLU A 179 -12.56 12.59 -7.22
CA GLU A 179 -11.31 11.82 -7.39
C GLU A 179 -10.14 12.71 -7.83
N VAL A 180 -10.37 13.56 -8.84
CA VAL A 180 -9.35 14.50 -9.34
C VAL A 180 -8.95 15.49 -8.26
N GLU A 181 -9.89 16.00 -7.46
CA GLU A 181 -9.57 16.88 -6.34
C GLU A 181 -8.66 16.18 -5.32
N VAL A 182 -8.96 14.92 -4.96
CA VAL A 182 -8.09 14.13 -4.06
C VAL A 182 -6.69 13.96 -4.65
N ILE A 183 -6.58 13.67 -5.95
CA ILE A 183 -5.29 13.50 -6.62
C ILE A 183 -4.47 14.80 -6.62
N LEU A 184 -5.10 15.94 -6.92
CA LEU A 184 -4.41 17.23 -7.06
C LEU A 184 -4.08 17.91 -5.73
N ASN A 185 -4.83 17.58 -4.66
CA ASN A 185 -4.65 18.17 -3.34
C ASN A 185 -3.55 17.45 -2.54
N PHE A 186 -2.32 17.60 -3.01
CA PHE A 186 -1.13 17.09 -2.35
C PHE A 186 -0.80 17.85 -1.07
N ASP A 187 -0.23 17.16 -0.08
CA ASP A 187 0.16 17.82 1.17
C ASP A 187 1.39 18.72 0.95
N GLU A 188 1.31 19.98 1.39
CA GLU A 188 2.41 20.96 1.26
C GLU A 188 3.53 20.74 2.27
N ARG A 189 3.37 19.80 3.22
CA ARG A 189 4.40 19.40 4.20
C ARG A 189 5.64 18.72 3.57
N ILE A 190 5.72 18.68 2.24
CA ILE A 190 6.73 17.99 1.43
C ILE A 190 7.55 19.01 0.60
N LEU A 191 7.88 20.17 1.21
CA LEU A 191 8.88 21.13 0.71
C LEU A 191 10.00 21.31 1.73
#